data_AF-R7RT51-F1
#
_entry.id   AF-R7RT51-F1
#
_cell.length_a   1.000
_cell.length_b   1.000
_cell.length_c   1.000
_cell.angle_alpha   90.00
_cell.angle_beta   90.00
_cell.angle_gamma   90.00
#
_symmetry.space_group_name_H-M   'P 1'
#
loop_
_entity.id
_entity.type
_entity.pdbx_description
1 polymer ?
#
loop_
_entity_poly.entity_id
_entity_poly.type
_entity_poly.pdbx_seq_one_letter_code
_entity_poly.pdbx_strand_id
1 'polypeptide(L)'
;MARIVITPSLPISPKIYEVKTELKSNIAKALLANSITLTPGTISVDLDEDTIYIHVVEGEKVDDVEGLKGPFEKILKEAFE
;
A
#
# COMPACT_ATOMS: atom_id res chain seq x y z
N MET A 1 6.46 9.38 8.97
CA MET A 1 7.87 9.07 8.65
C MET A 1 8.90 9.80 9.51
N ALA A 2 8.97 11.14 9.51
CA ALA A 2 9.99 11.87 10.28
C ALA A 2 10.07 11.44 11.76
N ARG A 3 8.92 11.25 12.43
CA ARG A 3 8.84 10.72 13.80
C ARG A 3 9.64 9.42 13.99
N ILE A 4 9.51 8.46 13.08
CA ILE A 4 10.19 7.16 13.18
C ILE A 4 11.70 7.36 13.15
N VAL A 5 12.19 8.19 12.22
CA VAL A 5 13.64 8.45 12.03
C VAL A 5 14.26 9.14 13.24
N ILE A 6 13.57 10.11 13.84
CA ILE A 6 14.10 10.87 14.98
C ILE A 6 13.90 10.16 16.33
N THR A 7 13.18 9.03 16.38
CA THR A 7 12.91 8.30 17.62
C THR A 7 14.01 7.27 17.87
N PRO A 8 14.84 7.39 18.92
CA PRO A 8 15.99 6.50 19.13
C PRO A 8 15.64 5.03 19.35
N SER A 9 14.45 4.73 19.88
CA SER A 9 14.00 3.35 20.06
C SER A 9 13.67 2.64 18.75
N LEU A 10 13.61 3.37 17.63
CA LEU A 10 13.25 2.90 16.29
C LEU A 10 12.03 1.95 16.34
N PRO A 11 10.84 2.47 16.69
CA PRO A 11 9.66 1.63 16.95
C PRO A 11 9.03 1.15 15.62
N ILE A 12 9.72 0.28 14.91
CA ILE A 12 9.31 -0.33 13.65
C ILE A 12 8.93 -1.79 13.85
N SER A 13 8.02 -2.30 13.02
CA SER A 13 7.64 -3.71 12.96
C SER A 13 7.37 -4.10 11.51
N PRO A 14 8.41 -4.22 10.67
CA PRO A 14 8.26 -4.40 9.24
C PRO A 14 7.49 -5.68 8.88
N LYS A 15 6.51 -5.58 7.99
CA LYS A 15 5.75 -6.73 7.45
C LYS A 15 5.42 -6.53 5.99
N ILE A 16 5.26 -7.63 5.26
CA ILE A 16 4.74 -7.64 3.89
C ILE A 16 3.31 -8.19 3.95
N TYR A 17 2.41 -7.51 3.25
CA TYR A 17 1.02 -7.92 3.07
C TYR A 17 0.74 -8.16 1.59
N GLU A 18 -0.11 -9.15 1.33
CA GLU A 18 -0.68 -9.41 0.01
C GLU A 18 -2.06 -8.79 -0.04
N VAL A 19 -2.31 -7.99 -1.07
CA VAL A 19 -3.57 -7.28 -1.23
C VAL A 19 -4.06 -7.44 -2.65
N LYS A 20 -5.28 -7.97 -2.81
CA LYS A 20 -5.89 -8.14 -4.13
C LYS A 20 -6.65 -6.89 -4.54
N THR A 21 -6.42 -6.43 -5.76
CA THR A 21 -7.18 -5.35 -6.37
C THR A 21 -8.21 -5.89 -7.34
N GLU A 22 -9.36 -5.22 -7.42
CA GLU A 22 -10.39 -5.53 -8.41
C GLU A 22 -10.14 -4.86 -9.76
N LEU A 23 -9.16 -3.94 -9.83
CA LEU A 23 -8.80 -3.22 -11.05
C LEU A 23 -8.27 -4.19 -12.11
N LYS A 24 -8.76 -4.05 -13.33
CA LYS A 24 -8.35 -4.76 -14.55
C LYS A 24 -7.41 -3.93 -15.41
N SER A 25 -7.55 -2.60 -15.39
CA SER A 25 -6.69 -1.72 -16.16
C SER A 25 -5.24 -1.68 -15.63
N ASN A 26 -4.26 -2.00 -16.48
CA ASN A 26 -2.84 -1.98 -16.10
C ASN A 26 -2.37 -0.60 -15.60
N ILE A 27 -2.88 0.48 -16.20
CA ILE A 27 -2.53 1.83 -15.75
C ILE A 27 -3.19 2.16 -14.41
N ALA A 28 -4.42 1.69 -14.16
CA ALA A 28 -5.08 1.85 -12.87
C ALA A 28 -4.33 1.09 -11.76
N LYS A 29 -3.90 -0.15 -12.03
CA LYS A 29 -3.06 -0.93 -11.08
C LYS A 29 -1.74 -0.23 -10.77
N ALA A 30 -1.06 0.29 -11.78
CA ALA A 30 0.19 1.04 -11.59
C ALA A 30 -0.02 2.32 -10.78
N LEU A 31 -1.12 3.05 -11.03
CA LEU A 31 -1.49 4.24 -10.25
C LEU A 31 -1.84 3.89 -8.80
N LEU A 32 -2.52 2.77 -8.57
CA LEU A 32 -2.82 2.28 -7.22
C LEU A 32 -1.54 1.90 -6.46
N ALA A 33 -0.61 1.18 -7.08
CA ALA A 33 0.68 0.87 -6.47
C ALA A 33 1.49 2.13 -6.12
N ASN A 34 1.46 3.13 -7.00
CA ASN A 34 2.12 4.41 -6.73
C ASN A 34 1.44 5.20 -5.60
N SER A 35 0.11 5.19 -5.50
CA SER A 35 -0.60 5.87 -4.40
C SER A 35 -0.32 5.19 -3.05
N ILE A 36 -0.23 3.86 -3.02
CA ILE A 36 0.21 3.08 -1.85
C ILE A 36 1.64 3.47 -1.47
N THR A 37 2.56 3.56 -2.43
CA THR A 37 3.96 3.93 -2.16
C THR A 37 4.10 5.36 -1.60
N LEU A 38 3.22 6.28 -1.98
CA LEU A 38 3.22 7.65 -1.47
C LEU A 38 2.55 7.79 -0.09
N THR A 39 1.87 6.75 0.39
CA THR A 39 1.32 6.73 1.74
C THR A 39 2.44 6.61 2.77
N PRO A 40 2.51 7.49 3.79
CA PRO A 40 3.62 7.46 4.74
C PRO A 40 3.75 6.13 5.48
N GLY A 41 4.86 5.42 5.26
CA GLY A 41 5.17 4.17 5.96
C GLY A 41 4.89 2.89 5.16
N THR A 42 4.52 3.01 3.89
CA THR A 42 4.27 1.89 2.99
C THR A 42 5.11 1.99 1.71
N ILE A 43 5.34 0.86 1.06
CA ILE A 43 5.97 0.77 -0.27
C ILE A 43 5.38 -0.44 -1.01
N SER A 44 5.01 -0.27 -2.28
CA SER A 44 4.65 -1.39 -3.15
C SER A 44 5.93 -2.08 -3.63
N VAL A 45 6.06 -3.36 -3.33
CA VAL A 45 7.25 -4.18 -3.65
C VAL A 45 7.10 -4.83 -5.01
N ASP A 46 5.92 -5.39 -5.27
CA ASP A 46 5.63 -6.12 -6.50
C ASP A 46 4.14 -6.03 -6.84
N LEU A 47 3.83 -6.22 -8.12
CA LEU A 47 2.48 -6.33 -8.67
C LEU A 47 2.44 -7.57 -9.56
N ASP A 48 1.88 -8.65 -9.02
CA ASP A 48 1.68 -9.91 -9.74
C ASP A 48 0.20 -10.10 -10.07
N GLU A 49 -0.12 -10.03 -11.36
CA GLU A 49 -1.49 -10.02 -11.90
C GLU A 49 -2.40 -8.97 -11.23
N ASP A 50 -3.25 -9.40 -10.31
CA ASP A 50 -4.23 -8.61 -9.55
C ASP A 50 -3.81 -8.47 -8.07
N THR A 51 -2.58 -8.88 -7.70
CA THR A 51 -2.08 -8.89 -6.32
C THR A 51 -0.93 -7.90 -6.16
N ILE A 52 -1.08 -6.97 -5.22
CA ILE A 52 -0.05 -6.01 -4.83
C ILE A 52 0.60 -6.50 -3.54
N TYR A 53 1.92 -6.61 -3.55
CA TYR A 53 2.72 -6.87 -2.36
C TYR A 53 3.13 -5.54 -1.73
N ILE A 54 2.70 -5.31 -0.49
CA ILE A 54 2.90 -4.03 0.22
C ILE A 54 3.78 -4.27 1.44
N HIS A 55 4.93 -3.62 1.48
CA HIS A 55 5.76 -3.57 2.69
C HIS A 55 5.35 -2.39 3.56
N VAL A 56 5.11 -2.63 4.85
CA VAL A 56 4.68 -1.64 5.84
C VAL A 56 5.71 -1.57 6.96
N VAL A 57 6.14 -0.36 7.32
CA VAL A 57 7.18 -0.12 8.33
C VAL A 57 6.72 -0.46 9.75
N GLU A 58 5.46 -0.14 10.08
CA GLU A 58 4.82 -0.43 11.38
C GLU A 58 3.69 -1.48 11.20
N GLY A 59 4.02 -2.64 10.63
CA GLY A 59 3.05 -3.67 10.24
C GLY A 59 2.20 -4.21 11.39
N GLU A 60 2.70 -4.30 12.62
CA GLU A 60 1.88 -4.74 13.76
C GLU A 60 0.69 -3.81 14.08
N LYS A 61 0.68 -2.59 13.54
CA LYS A 61 -0.41 -1.62 13.72
C LYS A 61 -1.44 -1.66 12.59
N VAL A 62 -1.27 -2.55 11.61
CA VAL A 62 -2.22 -2.73 10.52
C VAL A 62 -3.32 -3.68 11.00
N ASP A 63 -4.47 -3.10 11.36
CA ASP A 63 -5.65 -3.84 11.78
C ASP A 63 -6.50 -4.31 10.58
N ASP A 64 -6.47 -3.55 9.48
CA ASP A 64 -7.18 -3.83 8.24
C ASP A 64 -6.22 -3.81 7.05
N VAL A 65 -5.98 -4.98 6.48
CA VAL A 65 -5.07 -5.18 5.34
C VAL A 65 -5.70 -4.67 4.03
N GLU A 66 -7.01 -4.82 3.86
CA GLU A 66 -7.72 -4.34 2.67
C GLU A 66 -7.72 -2.80 2.61
N GLY A 67 -7.78 -2.17 3.78
CA GLY A 67 -7.66 -0.72 3.94
C GLY A 67 -6.36 -0.11 3.41
N LEU A 68 -5.31 -0.90 3.16
CA LEU A 68 -4.06 -0.43 2.57
C LEU A 68 -4.24 0.10 1.13
N LYS A 69 -5.28 -0.34 0.40
CA LYS A 69 -5.62 0.22 -0.92
C LYS A 69 -6.18 1.64 -0.84
N GLY A 70 -6.67 2.01 0.35
CA GLY A 70 -7.28 3.31 0.61
C GLY A 70 -8.47 3.61 -0.30
N PRO A 71 -8.89 4.89 -0.38
CA PRO A 71 -9.98 5.30 -1.26
C PRO A 71 -9.60 5.26 -2.76
N PHE A 72 -8.31 5.12 -3.07
CA PHE A 72 -7.79 5.23 -4.43
C PHE A 72 -8.25 4.10 -5.33
N GLU A 73 -8.44 2.88 -4.82
CA GLU A 73 -8.97 1.78 -5.66
C GLU A 73 -10.33 2.15 -6.24
N LYS A 74 -11.25 2.68 -5.43
CA LYS A 74 -12.57 3.11 -5.89
C LYS A 74 -12.48 4.27 -6.90
N ILE A 75 -11.65 5.27 -6.62
CA ILE A 75 -11.46 6.44 -7.50
C ILE A 75 -10.91 6.01 -8.86
N LEU A 76 -9.92 5.12 -8.85
CA LEU A 76 -9.28 4.63 -10.08
C LEU A 76 -10.20 3.71 -10.87
N LYS A 77 -11.05 2.94 -10.19
CA LYS A 77 -12.10 2.15 -10.84
C LYS A 77 -13.05 3.05 -11.63
N GLU A 78 -13.59 4.11 -11.01
CA GLU A 78 -14.50 5.05 -11.69
C GLU A 78 -13.84 5.84 -12.83
N ALA A 79 -12.52 6.07 -12.79
CA ALA A 79 -11.81 6.88 -13.77
C ALA A 79 -11.28 6.10 -14.98
N PHE A 80 -10.99 4.80 -14.80
CA PHE A 80 -10.29 3.98 -15.80
C PHE A 80 -11.05 2.70 -16.19
N GLU A 81 -12.24 2.45 -15.62
CA GLU A 81 -13.11 1.29 -15.89
C GLU A 81 -14.59 1.71 -16.00
#